data_AF-A0A433WWU0-F1
#
_entry.id   AF-A0A433WWU0-F1
#
_cell.length_a   1.000
_cell.length_b   1.000
_cell.length_c   1.000
_cell.angle_alpha   90.00
_cell.angle_beta   90.00
_cell.angle_gamma   90.00
#
_symmetry.space_group_name_H-M   'P 1'
#
loop_
_entity.id
_entity.type
_entity.pdbx_description
1 polymer ?
#
loop_
_entity_poly.entity_id
_entity_poly.type
_entity_poly.pdbx_seq_one_letter_code
_entity_poly.pdbx_strand_id
1 'polypeptide(L)'
;MTKAEFETYLVAHPQISRDLERERRVWVSSLPSTQIERFTAFLGERLGMTLAFRQIEPELEFVLYDPEAAGNGSNDLLTLAQQRAGEYGPL
;
A
#
# COMPACT_ATOMS: atom_id res chain seq x y z
N MET A 1 -0.10 -1.48 15.57
CA MET A 1 -1.57 -1.41 15.69
C MET A 1 -2.16 -2.71 16.19
N THR A 2 -3.38 -2.63 16.70
CA THR A 2 -4.30 -3.72 17.07
C THR A 2 -5.26 -4.03 15.92
N LYS A 3 -6.00 -5.14 16.01
CA LYS A 3 -7.01 -5.51 14.99
C LYS A 3 -8.18 -4.51 14.93
N ALA A 4 -8.60 -3.94 16.07
CA ALA A 4 -9.66 -2.93 16.10
C ALA A 4 -9.23 -1.61 15.45
N GLU A 5 -7.98 -1.17 15.64
CA GLU A 5 -7.42 0.00 14.97
C GLU A 5 -7.34 -0.22 13.45
N PHE A 6 -6.92 -1.42 13.02
CA PHE A 6 -6.92 -1.82 11.62
C PHE A 6 -8.31 -1.76 10.98
N GLU A 7 -9.32 -2.35 11.63
CA GLU A 7 -10.70 -2.34 11.12
C GLU A 7 -11.24 -0.92 11.01
N THR A 8 -11.00 -0.09 12.03
CA THR A 8 -11.36 1.33 12.01
C THR A 8 -10.68 2.07 10.86
N TYR A 9 -9.39 1.81 10.62
CA TYR A 9 -8.64 2.43 9.53
C TYR A 9 -9.20 2.03 8.16
N LEU A 10 -9.55 0.76 7.94
CA LEU A 10 -10.13 0.31 6.67
C LEU A 10 -11.53 0.88 6.42
N VAL A 11 -12.34 1.07 7.47
CA VAL A 11 -13.63 1.74 7.34
C VAL A 11 -13.46 3.19 6.89
N ALA A 12 -12.43 3.89 7.40
CA ALA A 12 -12.11 5.24 6.98
C ALA A 12 -11.49 5.32 5.57
N HIS A 13 -10.84 4.24 5.10
CA HIS A 13 -10.13 4.18 3.82
C HIS A 13 -10.57 2.98 2.96
N PRO A 14 -11.85 2.90 2.56
CA PRO A 14 -12.41 1.74 1.85
C PRO A 14 -11.82 1.53 0.45
N GLN A 15 -11.13 2.53 -0.11
CA GLN A 15 -10.36 2.40 -1.35
C GLN A 15 -9.23 1.37 -1.22
N ILE A 16 -8.65 1.20 -0.03
CA ILE A 16 -7.47 0.34 0.15
C ILE A 16 -7.75 -1.11 -0.21
N SER A 17 -8.87 -1.65 0.28
CA SER A 17 -9.26 -3.03 -0.04
C SER A 17 -9.62 -3.18 -1.51
N ARG A 18 -10.35 -2.20 -2.08
CA ARG A 18 -10.76 -2.24 -3.50
C ARG A 18 -9.59 -2.17 -4.47
N ASP A 19 -8.64 -1.29 -4.19
CA ASP A 19 -7.47 -1.09 -5.03
C ASP A 19 -6.55 -2.32 -4.97
N LEU A 20 -6.40 -2.96 -3.81
CA LEU A 20 -5.67 -4.24 -3.71
C LEU A 20 -6.37 -5.40 -4.42
N GLU A 21 -7.69 -5.51 -4.32
CA GLU A 21 -8.43 -6.56 -5.04
C GLU A 21 -8.33 -6.39 -6.56
N ARG A 22 -8.36 -5.15 -7.05
CA ARG A 22 -8.34 -4.83 -8.49
C ARG A 22 -6.94 -4.78 -9.08
N GLU A 23 -6.05 -4.03 -8.44
CA GLU A 23 -4.73 -3.67 -8.97
C GLU A 23 -3.59 -4.44 -8.32
N ARG A 24 -3.88 -5.25 -7.29
CA ARG A 24 -2.87 -6.01 -6.53
C ARG A 24 -1.79 -5.15 -5.88
N ARG A 25 -2.04 -3.84 -5.76
CA ARG A 25 -1.17 -2.85 -5.12
C ARG A 25 -1.96 -1.65 -4.64
N VAL A 26 -1.47 -0.96 -3.61
CA VAL A 26 -2.06 0.28 -3.12
C VAL A 26 -1.05 1.15 -2.38
N TRP A 27 -1.22 2.45 -2.49
CA TRP A 27 -0.49 3.45 -1.73
C TRP A 27 -1.20 3.72 -0.41
N VAL A 28 -0.44 3.68 0.68
CA VAL A 28 -0.93 3.97 2.02
C VAL A 28 -0.11 5.11 2.60
N SER A 29 -0.77 6.26 2.69
CA SER A 29 -0.26 7.48 3.31
C SER A 29 -0.74 7.56 4.75
N SER A 30 -0.04 8.36 5.57
CA SER A 30 -0.45 8.69 6.94
C SER A 30 -0.48 7.50 7.93
N LEU A 31 0.07 6.34 7.58
CA LEU A 31 0.30 5.26 8.52
C LEU A 31 1.73 5.36 9.09
N PRO A 32 1.91 5.34 10.43
CA PRO A 32 3.26 5.32 11.01
C PRO A 32 4.04 4.09 10.54
N SER A 33 5.33 4.26 10.23
CA SER A 33 6.21 3.17 9.81
C SER A 33 6.24 2.00 10.80
N THR A 34 6.12 2.27 12.10
CA THR A 34 6.07 1.25 13.15
C THR A 34 4.80 0.39 13.12
N GLN A 35 3.78 0.79 12.37
CA GLN A 35 2.51 0.08 12.25
C GLN A 35 2.35 -0.65 10.92
N ILE A 36 3.18 -0.33 9.90
CA ILE A 36 3.02 -0.86 8.54
C ILE A 36 3.13 -2.37 8.47
N GLU A 37 4.06 -2.99 9.20
CA GLU A 37 4.23 -4.44 9.21
C GLU A 37 2.96 -5.15 9.68
N ARG A 38 2.39 -4.69 10.80
CA ARG A 38 1.16 -5.27 11.35
C ARG A 38 -0.04 -4.98 10.47
N PHE A 39 -0.12 -3.79 9.89
CA PHE A 39 -1.18 -3.42 8.96
C PHE A 39 -1.17 -4.32 7.72
N THR A 40 0.02 -4.51 7.14
CA THR A 40 0.24 -5.36 5.96
C THR A 40 -0.16 -6.81 6.26
N ALA A 41 0.21 -7.33 7.43
CA ALA A 41 -0.17 -8.68 7.86
C ALA A 41 -1.68 -8.86 8.02
N PHE A 42 -2.36 -7.94 8.72
CA PHE A 42 -3.82 -8.01 8.89
C PHE A 42 -4.58 -7.84 7.57
N LEU A 43 -4.09 -6.99 6.68
CA LEU A 43 -4.68 -6.79 5.37
C LEU A 43 -4.51 -8.02 4.49
N GLY A 44 -3.33 -8.63 4.49
CA GLY A 44 -3.06 -9.87 3.79
C GLY A 44 -3.95 -11.03 4.29
N GLU A 45 -4.09 -11.19 5.61
CA GLU A 45 -5.00 -12.17 6.21
C GLU A 45 -6.44 -11.94 5.76
N ARG A 46 -6.91 -10.69 5.79
CA ARG A 46 -8.28 -10.32 5.39
C ARG A 46 -8.58 -10.64 3.93
N LEU A 47 -7.63 -10.35 3.04
CA LEU A 47 -7.81 -10.52 1.60
C LEU A 47 -7.37 -11.92 1.10
N GLY A 48 -6.84 -12.76 1.99
CA GLY A 48 -6.35 -14.10 1.64
C GLY A 48 -5.12 -14.08 0.74
N MET A 49 -4.23 -13.08 0.89
CA MET A 49 -3.04 -12.91 0.07
C MET A 49 -1.81 -12.54 0.90
N THR A 50 -0.63 -12.92 0.43
CA THR A 50 0.63 -12.51 1.05
C THR A 50 1.00 -11.13 0.52
N LEU A 51 1.04 -10.12 1.39
CA LEU A 51 1.42 -8.76 1.00
C LEU A 51 2.83 -8.44 1.46
N ALA A 52 3.55 -7.72 0.61
CA ALA A 52 4.79 -7.03 0.95
C ALA A 52 4.56 -5.53 0.97
N PHE A 53 5.46 -4.78 1.62
CA PHE A 53 5.47 -3.34 1.56
C PHE A 53 6.84 -2.80 1.16
N ARG A 54 6.85 -1.66 0.48
CA ARG A 54 8.07 -0.90 0.19
C ARG A 54 7.84 0.57 0.51
N GLN A 55 8.82 1.16 1.19
CA GLN A 55 8.88 2.61 1.39
C GLN A 55 9.46 3.26 0.14
N ILE A 56 8.79 4.30 -0.37
CA ILE A 56 9.21 5.00 -1.58
C ILE A 56 9.35 6.50 -1.32
N GLU A 57 10.46 7.09 -1.78
CA GLU A 57 10.76 8.53 -1.71
C GLU A 57 10.19 9.27 -2.92
N PRO A 58 9.85 10.59 -2.82
CA PRO A 58 10.17 11.53 -1.73
C PRO A 58 9.17 11.60 -0.57
N GLU A 59 8.01 10.95 -0.66
CA GLU A 59 6.89 11.21 0.25
C GLU A 59 6.83 10.30 1.49
N LEU A 60 7.86 9.47 1.77
CA LEU A 60 7.88 8.48 2.86
C LEU A 60 6.62 7.60 2.89
N GLU A 61 6.00 7.38 1.74
CA GLU A 61 4.78 6.60 1.60
C GLU A 61 5.10 5.11 1.47
N PHE A 62 4.13 4.29 1.84
CA PHE A 62 4.23 2.85 1.73
C PHE A 62 3.38 2.35 0.57
N VAL A 63 3.99 1.58 -0.32
CA VAL A 63 3.24 0.77 -1.29
C VAL A 63 3.10 -0.62 -0.73
N LEU A 64 1.85 -1.05 -0.54
CA LEU A 64 1.52 -2.45 -0.26
C LEU A 64 1.23 -3.16 -1.58
N TYR A 65 1.75 -4.37 -1.77
CA TYR A 65 1.59 -5.10 -3.01
C TYR A 65 1.69 -6.61 -2.83
N ASP A 66 1.04 -7.33 -3.74
CA ASP A 66 1.20 -8.79 -3.89
C ASP A 66 2.47 -9.08 -4.71
N PRO A 67 3.50 -9.73 -4.14
CA PRO A 67 4.76 -9.98 -4.84
C PRO A 67 4.64 -11.02 -5.96
N GLU A 68 3.58 -11.83 -5.98
CA GLU A 68 3.35 -12.86 -7.00
C GLU A 68 2.54 -12.33 -8.20
N ALA A 69 1.94 -11.15 -8.07
CA ALA A 69 1.18 -10.52 -9.15
C ALA A 69 2.10 -9.95 -10.25
N ALA A 70 1.75 -10.24 -11.50
CA ALA A 70 2.46 -9.70 -12.67
C ALA A 70 2.42 -8.15 -12.68
N GLY A 71 3.57 -7.51 -12.90
CA GLY A 71 3.70 -6.05 -12.91
C GLY A 71 3.93 -5.40 -11.54
N ASN A 72 4.18 -6.19 -10.49
CA ASN A 72 4.61 -5.73 -9.16
C ASN A 72 6.13 -5.90 -8.92
N GLY A 73 6.94 -5.88 -10.00
CA GLY A 73 8.39 -5.90 -9.87
C GLY A 73 8.96 -4.59 -9.32
N SER A 74 10.18 -4.63 -8.78
CA SER A 74 10.86 -3.44 -8.24
C SER A 74 10.94 -2.26 -9.21
N ASN A 75 11.09 -2.53 -10.51
CA ASN A 75 11.14 -1.49 -11.55
C ASN A 75 9.76 -0.90 -11.82
N ASP A 76 8.71 -1.72 -11.84
CA ASP A 76 7.34 -1.27 -12.08
C ASP A 76 6.83 -0.38 -10.94
N LEU A 77 7.19 -0.72 -9.69
CA LEU A 77 6.87 0.09 -8.52
C LEU A 77 7.57 1.46 -8.56
N LEU A 78 8.82 1.51 -9.04
CA LEU A 78 9.55 2.77 -9.21
C LEU A 78 8.93 3.62 -10.33
N THR A 79 8.60 3.02 -11.46
CA THR A 79 7.92 3.72 -12.57
C THR A 79 6.57 4.27 -12.12
N LEU A 80 5.80 3.50 -11.34
CA LEU A 80 4.53 3.95 -10.78
C LEU A 80 4.71 5.14 -9.81
N ALA A 81 5.72 5.08 -8.95
CA ALA A 81 6.04 6.18 -8.03
C ALA A 81 6.41 7.46 -8.79
N GLN A 82 7.21 7.34 -9.85
CA GLN A 82 7.57 8.46 -10.72
C GLN A 82 6.35 9.05 -11.45
N GLN A 83 5.41 8.21 -11.88
CA GLN A 83 4.15 8.67 -12.49
C GLN A 83 3.32 9.50 -11.51
N ARG A 84 3.12 9.02 -10.28
CA ARG A 84 2.39 9.80 -9.25
C ARG A 84 3.11 11.09 -8.89
N ALA A 85 4.43 11.04 -8.68
CA ALA A 85 5.21 12.25 -8.44
C ALA A 85 5.11 13.26 -9.61
N GLY A 86 4.98 12.76 -10.84
CA GLY A 86 4.72 13.57 -12.03
C GLY A 86 3.29 14.12 -12.12
N GLU A 87 2.28 13.41 -11.63
CA GLU A 87 0.91 13.92 -11.46
C GLU A 87 0.86 15.07 -10.45
N TYR A 88 1.79 15.11 -9.49
CA TYR A 88 2.01 16.21 -8.54
C TYR A 88 3.07 17.25 -9.01
N GLY A 89 3.32 17.38 -10.32
CA GLY A 89 4.23 18.38 -10.90
C GLY A 89 3.93 19.84 -10.53
N PRO A 90 4.94 20.74 -10.62
CA PRO A 90 5.20 21.83 -9.66
C PRO A 90 4.13 22.93 -9.63
N LEU A 91 3.86 23.42 -8.42
CA LEU A 91 3.25 24.75 -8.19
C LEU A 91 4.13 25.88 -8.76
#